data_AF-A0AAD6Z259-F1
#
_entry.id   AF-A0AAD6Z259-F1
#
_cell.length_a   1.000
_cell.length_b   1.000
_cell.length_c   1.000
_cell.angle_alpha   90.00
_cell.angle_beta   90.00
_cell.angle_gamma   90.00
#
_symmetry.space_group_name_H-M   'P 1'
#
loop_
_entity.id
_entity.type
_entity.pdbx_description
1 polymer ?
#
loop_
_entity_poly.entity_id
_entity_poly.type
_entity_poly.pdbx_seq_one_letter_code
_entity_poly.pdbx_strand_id
1 'polypeptide(L)'
;MVDRQYRCFSPVALILPGRALQFREPIFNYVAKDSELREHELNAAEWDALQLVTHWLKMFRSATTQMSATKQPMLSSTHAIFRGLQQRLKAIIAELPESADPDLKEGLVNAHRKLSDYFTKFDKSRYP
;
A
#
# COMPACT_ATOMS: atom_id res chain seq x y z
N MET A 1 13.12 26.91 -13.84
CA MET A 1 13.09 26.37 -12.47
C MET A 1 11.70 25.78 -12.25
N VAL A 2 11.56 24.45 -12.29
CA VAL A 2 10.26 23.80 -12.11
C VAL A 2 10.30 23.04 -10.79
N ASP A 3 9.47 23.52 -9.87
CA ASP A 3 9.19 22.97 -8.55
C ASP A 3 8.70 21.52 -8.69
N ARG A 4 9.58 20.55 -8.39
CA ARG A 4 9.19 19.15 -8.26
C ARG A 4 8.65 18.94 -6.85
N GLN A 5 7.35 19.17 -6.70
CA GLN A 5 6.63 18.78 -5.50
C GLN A 5 6.58 17.25 -5.44
N TYR A 6 7.59 16.67 -4.80
CA TYR A 6 7.60 15.27 -4.37
C TYR A 6 6.40 15.08 -3.43
N ARG A 7 5.26 14.63 -3.97
CA ARG A 7 4.21 14.04 -3.13
C ARG A 7 4.75 12.70 -2.62
N CYS A 8 5.57 12.77 -1.58
CA CYS A 8 5.86 11.62 -0.75
C CYS A 8 4.52 11.01 -0.33
N PHE A 9 4.41 9.70 -0.51
CA PHE A 9 3.34 8.88 0.05
C PHE A 9 3.06 9.38 1.47
N SER A 10 1.83 9.83 1.77
CA SER A 10 1.52 10.46 3.04
C SER A 10 2.00 9.55 4.18
N PRO A 11 2.92 10.01 5.06
CA PRO A 11 3.41 9.23 6.19
C PRO A 11 2.26 8.67 7.04
N VAL A 12 1.15 9.42 7.10
CA VAL A 12 -0.03 9.13 7.91
C VAL A 12 -0.67 7.78 7.55
N ALA A 13 -0.74 7.43 6.25
CA ALA A 13 -1.42 6.22 5.79
C ALA A 13 -0.79 4.92 6.34
N LEU A 14 0.49 4.96 6.69
CA LEU A 14 1.24 3.81 7.19
C LEU A 14 1.47 3.86 8.71
N ILE A 15 1.39 5.07 9.30
CA ILE A 15 1.61 5.29 10.73
C ILE A 15 0.45 4.71 11.56
N LEU A 16 -0.79 4.94 11.16
CA LEU A 16 -1.95 4.54 11.95
C LEU A 16 -2.11 3.01 12.07
N PRO A 17 -2.21 2.24 10.96
CA PRO A 17 -2.39 0.79 11.08
C PRO A 17 -1.12 0.09 11.59
N GLY A 18 0.07 0.64 11.29
CA GLY A 18 1.33 0.14 11.83
C GLY A 18 1.44 0.30 13.36
N ARG A 19 0.98 1.43 13.90
CA ARG A 19 0.93 1.65 15.36
C ARG A 19 -0.15 0.81 16.02
N ALA A 20 -1.33 0.69 15.39
CA ALA A 20 -2.40 -0.17 15.92
C ALA A 20 -1.91 -1.61 16.12
N LEU A 21 -1.17 -2.16 15.16
CA LEU A 21 -0.58 -3.50 15.30
C LEU A 21 0.51 -3.57 16.37
N GLN A 22 1.35 -2.53 16.50
CA GLN A 22 2.40 -2.47 17.53
C GLN A 22 1.82 -2.45 18.95
N PHE A 23 0.68 -1.79 19.13
CA PHE A 23 0.01 -1.64 20.42
C PHE A 23 -1.24 -2.52 20.55
N ARG A 24 -1.33 -3.62 19.79
CA ARG A 24 -2.50 -4.52 19.80
C ARG A 24 -2.91 -4.95 21.21
N GLU A 25 -1.95 -5.45 21.99
CA GLU A 25 -2.14 -5.89 23.38
C GLU A 25 -2.61 -4.74 24.30
N PRO A 26 -1.93 -3.57 24.35
CA PRO A 26 -2.43 -2.42 25.09
C PRO A 26 -3.82 -1.94 24.67
N ILE A 27 -4.11 -1.89 23.36
CA ILE A 27 -5.42 -1.47 22.84
C ILE A 27 -6.50 -2.44 23.30
N PHE A 28 -6.26 -3.75 23.13
CA PHE A 28 -7.18 -4.78 23.57
C PHE A 28 -7.47 -4.68 25.08
N ASN A 29 -6.42 -4.58 25.90
CA ASN A 29 -6.56 -4.44 27.35
C ASN A 29 -7.25 -3.14 27.78
N TYR A 30 -7.12 -2.06 27.00
CA TYR A 30 -7.77 -0.80 27.27
C TYR A 30 -9.26 -0.84 26.90
N VAL A 31 -9.59 -1.33 25.71
CA VAL A 31 -10.97 -1.52 25.24
C VAL A 31 -11.75 -2.47 26.15
N ALA A 32 -11.12 -3.53 26.65
CA ALA A 32 -11.76 -4.47 27.58
C ALA A 32 -12.16 -3.83 28.93
N LYS A 33 -11.48 -2.75 29.36
CA LYS A 33 -11.74 -2.06 30.63
C LYS A 33 -12.77 -0.93 30.50
N ASP A 34 -12.95 -0.39 29.31
CA ASP A 34 -13.84 0.73 29.04
C ASP A 34 -15.17 0.22 28.43
N SER A 35 -16.27 0.43 29.14
CA SER A 35 -17.59 -0.03 28.68
C SER A 35 -18.08 0.66 27.41
N GLU A 36 -17.64 1.89 27.16
CA GLU A 36 -18.06 2.67 25.99
C GLU A 36 -17.29 2.23 24.73
N LEU A 37 -16.06 1.71 24.90
CA LEU A 37 -15.22 1.30 23.78
C LEU A 37 -15.42 -0.14 23.32
N ARG A 38 -16.14 -0.96 24.10
CA ARG A 38 -16.39 -2.38 23.78
C ARG A 38 -17.09 -2.59 22.44
N GLU A 39 -17.91 -1.64 22.00
CA GLU A 39 -18.55 -1.71 20.67
C GLU A 39 -17.58 -1.54 19.50
N HIS A 40 -16.35 -1.08 19.76
CA HIS A 40 -15.29 -0.90 18.77
C HIS A 40 -14.18 -1.95 18.90
N GLU A 41 -14.41 -3.02 19.67
CA GLU A 41 -13.46 -4.10 19.81
C GLU A 41 -13.29 -4.84 18.48
N LEU A 42 -12.06 -4.79 17.95
CA LEU A 42 -11.72 -5.48 16.72
C LEU A 42 -11.59 -6.98 16.98
N ASN A 43 -12.31 -7.78 16.20
CA ASN A 43 -12.20 -9.23 16.23
C ASN A 43 -10.91 -9.72 15.53
N ALA A 44 -10.62 -11.02 15.65
CA ALA A 44 -9.40 -11.60 15.09
C ALA A 44 -9.27 -11.38 13.57
N ALA A 45 -10.38 -11.50 12.81
CA ALA A 45 -10.37 -11.31 11.37
C ALA A 45 -10.09 -9.85 10.97
N GLU A 46 -10.57 -8.89 11.75
CA GLU A 46 -10.29 -7.46 11.53
C GLU A 46 -8.83 -7.11 11.82
N TRP A 47 -8.22 -7.72 12.84
CA TRP A 47 -6.79 -7.61 13.09
C TRP A 47 -5.95 -8.20 11.95
N ASP A 48 -6.37 -9.34 11.41
CA ASP A 48 -5.71 -9.96 10.26
C ASP A 48 -5.84 -9.10 9.00
N ALA A 49 -7.01 -8.48 8.78
CA ALA A 49 -7.23 -7.52 7.70
C ALA A 49 -6.32 -6.28 7.84
N LEU A 50 -6.18 -5.73 9.05
CA LEU A 50 -5.26 -4.62 9.32
C LEU A 50 -3.80 -5.00 9.05
N GLN A 51 -3.40 -6.22 9.41
CA GLN A 51 -2.06 -6.74 9.12
C GLN A 51 -1.82 -6.85 7.62
N LEU A 52 -2.81 -7.36 6.88
CA LEU A 52 -2.76 -7.51 5.42
C LEU A 52 -2.64 -6.15 4.72
N VAL A 53 -3.50 -5.19 5.05
CA VAL A 53 -3.45 -3.82 4.50
C VAL A 53 -2.14 -3.14 4.84
N THR A 54 -1.65 -3.28 6.09
CA THR A 54 -0.34 -2.75 6.50
C THR A 54 0.79 -3.35 5.67
N HIS A 55 0.73 -4.65 5.37
CA HIS A 55 1.72 -5.30 4.51
C HIS A 55 1.72 -4.68 3.10
N TRP A 56 0.54 -4.51 2.50
CA TRP A 56 0.43 -3.89 1.17
C TRP A 56 1.02 -2.49 1.14
N LEU A 57 0.66 -1.66 2.12
CA LEU A 57 1.19 -0.29 2.25
C LEU A 57 2.72 -0.29 2.41
N LYS A 58 3.28 -1.21 3.20
CA LYS A 58 4.74 -1.36 3.35
C LYS A 58 5.43 -1.71 2.03
N MET A 59 4.80 -2.51 1.17
CA MET A 59 5.34 -2.82 -0.16
C MET A 59 5.42 -1.57 -1.05
N PHE A 60 4.34 -0.77 -1.10
CA PHE A 60 4.34 0.50 -1.84
C PHE A 60 5.39 1.49 -1.30
N ARG A 61 5.51 1.58 0.03
CA ARG A 61 6.57 2.39 0.66
C ARG A 61 7.96 1.91 0.25
N SER A 62 8.23 0.61 0.34
CA SER A 62 9.54 0.04 -0.03
C SER A 62 9.89 0.35 -1.49
N ALA A 63 8.96 0.15 -2.42
CA ALA A 63 9.17 0.49 -3.84
C ALA A 63 9.49 1.99 -4.02
N THR A 64 8.73 2.87 -3.34
CA THR A 64 8.95 4.32 -3.40
C THR A 64 10.30 4.72 -2.79
N THR A 65 10.68 4.13 -1.65
CA THR A 65 11.95 4.39 -0.98
C THR A 65 13.13 3.98 -1.86
N GLN A 66 13.07 2.79 -2.47
CA GLN A 66 14.12 2.31 -3.37
C GLN A 66 14.30 3.25 -4.57
N MET A 67 13.20 3.70 -5.17
CA MET A 67 13.26 4.63 -6.31
C MET A 67 13.72 6.04 -5.92
N SER A 68 13.37 6.49 -4.72
CA SER A 68 13.73 7.82 -4.22
C SER A 68 15.15 7.88 -3.63
N ALA A 69 15.77 6.73 -3.33
CA ALA A 69 17.13 6.66 -2.79
C ALA A 69 18.19 7.11 -3.81
N THR A 70 17.87 7.04 -5.11
CA THR A 70 18.79 7.43 -6.18
C THR A 70 18.39 8.78 -6.77
N LYS A 71 19.35 9.72 -6.86
CA LYS A 71 19.13 11.03 -7.52
C LYS A 71 18.71 10.88 -8.99
N GLN A 72 19.19 9.82 -9.64
CA GLN A 72 18.80 9.39 -10.98
C GLN A 72 18.61 7.87 -10.96
N PRO A 73 17.37 7.37 -10.77
CA PRO A 73 17.13 5.94 -10.83
C PRO A 73 17.42 5.42 -12.24
N MET A 74 18.16 4.32 -12.32
CA MET A 74 18.35 3.62 -13.59
C MET A 74 16.98 3.13 -14.09
N LEU A 75 16.75 3.23 -15.40
CA LEU A 75 15.50 2.78 -16.00
C LEU A 75 15.28 1.27 -15.75
N SER A 76 16.34 0.47 -15.82
CA SER A 76 16.31 -0.97 -15.56
C SER A 76 15.89 -1.30 -14.12
N SER A 77 16.39 -0.56 -13.12
CA SER A 77 16.01 -0.79 -11.72
C SER A 77 14.57 -0.32 -11.43
N THR A 78 14.16 0.81 -11.99
CA THR A 78 12.77 1.30 -11.90
C THR A 78 11.80 0.30 -12.51
N HIS A 79 12.15 -0.24 -13.68
CA HIS A 79 11.35 -1.25 -14.36
C HIS A 79 11.19 -2.51 -13.51
N ALA A 80 12.29 -3.03 -12.94
CA ALA A 80 12.25 -4.21 -12.08
C ALA A 80 11.37 -4.00 -10.84
N ILE A 81 11.48 -2.84 -10.18
CA ILE A 81 10.68 -2.50 -8.98
C ILE A 81 9.18 -2.46 -9.34
N PHE A 82 8.80 -1.76 -10.41
CA PHE A 82 7.41 -1.66 -10.83
C PHE A 82 6.82 -2.99 -11.30
N ARG A 83 7.58 -3.81 -12.03
CA ARG A 83 7.16 -5.17 -12.40
C ARG A 83 6.93 -6.05 -11.18
N GLY A 84 7.82 -5.99 -10.20
CA GLY A 84 7.65 -6.70 -8.94
C GLY A 84 6.39 -6.26 -8.18
N LEU A 85 6.09 -4.96 -8.17
CA LEU A 85 4.88 -4.43 -7.54
C LEU A 85 3.60 -4.84 -8.26
N GLN A 86 3.61 -4.84 -9.61
CA GLN A 86 2.48 -5.34 -10.41
C GLN A 86 2.21 -6.82 -10.16
N GLN A 87 3.25 -7.66 -10.13
CA GLN A 87 3.10 -9.09 -9.86
C GLN A 87 2.49 -9.34 -8.48
N ARG A 88 2.95 -8.59 -7.46
CA ARG A 88 2.41 -8.67 -6.10
C ARG A 88 0.93 -8.23 -6.05
N LEU A 89 0.57 -7.13 -6.70
CA LEU A 89 -0.83 -6.70 -6.78
C LEU A 89 -1.71 -7.71 -7.52
N LYS A 90 -1.20 -8.33 -8.58
CA LYS A 90 -1.92 -9.38 -9.29
C LYS A 90 -2.21 -10.59 -8.40
N ALA A 91 -1.23 -11.02 -7.60
CA ALA A 91 -1.41 -12.10 -6.63
C ALA A 91 -2.47 -11.72 -5.57
N ILE A 92 -2.37 -10.51 -5.00
CA ILE A 92 -3.35 -10.00 -4.03
C ILE A 92 -4.77 -10.01 -4.59
N ILE A 93 -4.96 -9.52 -5.82
CA ILE A 93 -6.28 -9.48 -6.45
C ILE A 93 -6.85 -10.89 -6.66
N ALA A 94 -5.99 -11.88 -6.93
CA ALA A 94 -6.40 -13.27 -7.12
C ALA A 94 -6.72 -14.00 -5.81
N GLU A 95 -6.08 -13.61 -4.70
CA GLU A 95 -6.28 -14.20 -3.37
C GLU A 95 -7.48 -13.58 -2.62
N LEU A 96 -8.01 -12.45 -3.10
CA LEU A 96 -9.16 -11.81 -2.49
C LEU A 96 -10.43 -12.67 -2.63
N PRO A 97 -11.21 -12.86 -1.54
CA PRO A 97 -12.48 -13.56 -1.62
C PRO A 97 -13.47 -12.79 -2.48
N GLU A 98 -14.44 -13.50 -3.09
CA GLU A 98 -15.50 -12.85 -3.88
C GLU A 98 -16.39 -11.92 -3.05
N SER A 99 -16.47 -12.17 -1.74
CA SER A 99 -17.17 -11.32 -0.78
C SER A 99 -16.39 -10.07 -0.36
N ALA A 100 -15.17 -9.87 -0.87
CA ALA A 100 -14.40 -8.68 -0.58
C ALA A 100 -15.12 -7.42 -1.07
N ASP A 101 -14.95 -6.32 -0.32
CA ASP A 101 -15.53 -5.03 -0.64
C ASP A 101 -15.21 -4.63 -2.10
N PRO A 102 -16.23 -4.25 -2.90
CA PRO A 102 -16.06 -3.94 -4.31
C PRO A 102 -15.16 -2.71 -4.52
N ASP A 103 -15.21 -1.71 -3.63
CA ASP A 103 -14.38 -0.51 -3.72
C ASP A 103 -12.91 -0.85 -3.44
N LEU A 104 -12.66 -1.80 -2.53
CA LEU A 104 -11.30 -2.31 -2.28
C LEU A 104 -10.74 -3.01 -3.52
N LYS A 105 -11.53 -3.89 -4.13
CA LYS A 105 -11.15 -4.63 -5.34
C LYS A 105 -10.90 -3.66 -6.50
N GLU A 106 -11.78 -2.68 -6.69
CA GLU A 106 -11.61 -1.63 -7.68
C GLU A 106 -10.33 -0.81 -7.41
N GLY A 107 -10.08 -0.42 -6.16
CA GLY A 107 -8.88 0.32 -5.77
C GLY A 107 -7.58 -0.41 -6.14
N LEU A 108 -7.53 -1.72 -5.91
CA LEU A 108 -6.37 -2.55 -6.26
C LEU A 108 -6.22 -2.72 -7.78
N VAL A 109 -7.32 -2.92 -8.51
CA VAL A 109 -7.31 -2.97 -9.98
C VAL A 109 -6.85 -1.64 -10.57
N ASN A 110 -7.32 -0.53 -10.02
CA ASN A 110 -6.91 0.81 -10.41
C ASN A 110 -5.42 1.05 -10.13
N ALA A 111 -4.90 0.59 -8.99
CA ALA A 111 -3.47 0.64 -8.68
C ALA A 111 -2.64 -0.18 -9.68
N HIS A 112 -3.08 -1.40 -9.99
CA HIS A 112 -2.41 -2.26 -10.98
C HIS A 112 -2.42 -1.61 -12.38
N ARG A 113 -3.57 -1.08 -12.83
CA ARG A 113 -3.70 -0.35 -14.10
C ARG A 113 -2.79 0.86 -14.14
N LYS A 114 -2.75 1.67 -13.07
CA LYS A 114 -1.90 2.86 -13.00
C LYS A 114 -0.41 2.53 -13.16
N LEU A 115 0.04 1.39 -12.62
CA LEU A 115 1.41 0.91 -12.84
C LEU A 115 1.62 0.48 -14.30
N SER A 116 0.64 -0.18 -14.93
CA SER A 116 0.72 -0.57 -16.35
C SER A 116 0.73 0.64 -17.29
N ASP A 117 -0.07 1.66 -17.00
CA ASP A 117 -0.13 2.88 -17.79
C ASP A 117 1.19 3.63 -17.76
N TYR A 118 1.89 3.60 -16.62
CA TYR A 118 3.21 4.20 -16.50
C TYR A 118 4.20 3.58 -17.50
N PHE A 119 4.18 2.26 -17.67
CA PHE A 119 4.99 1.59 -18.70
C PHE A 119 4.62 1.99 -20.12
N THR A 120 3.33 2.00 -20.42
CA THR A 120 2.83 2.30 -21.76
C THR A 120 3.11 3.76 -22.16
N LYS A 121 3.14 4.68 -21.19
CA LYS A 121 3.48 6.09 -21.43
C LYS A 121 4.99 6.32 -21.59
N PHE A 122 5.84 5.53 -20.92
CA PHE A 122 7.30 5.57 -21.11
C PHE A 122 7.71 5.08 -22.50
N ASP A 123 7.08 4.04 -23.02
CA ASP A 123 7.35 3.53 -24.37
C ASP A 123 6.91 4.52 -25.47
N LYS A 124 5.89 5.35 -25.18
CA LYS A 124 5.41 6.42 -26.06
C LYS A 124 6.24 7.70 -25.98
N SER A 125 7.11 7.88 -24.98
CA SER A 125 8.09 8.97 -25.01
C SER A 125 9.22 8.58 -25.95
N ARG A 126 9.03 8.84 -27.24
CA ARG A 126 10.12 8.85 -28.23
C ARG A 126 11.25 9.71 -27.69
N TYR A 127 12.40 9.10 -27.42
CA TYR A 127 13.65 9.85 -27.50
C TYR A 127 13.87 10.21 -28.98
N PRO A 128 14.21 11.46 -29.32
CA PRO A 128 14.79 11.77 -30.62
C PRO A 128 16.14 11.06 -30.80
#